data_AF-A0A1V2QR45-F1
#
_entry.id   AF-A0A1V2QR45-F1
#
_cell.length_a   1.000
_cell.length_b   1.000
_cell.length_c   1.000
_cell.angle_alpha   90.00
_cell.angle_beta   90.00
_cell.angle_gamma   90.00
#
_symmetry.space_group_name_H-M   'P 1'
#
loop_
_entity.id
_entity.type
_entity.pdbx_description
1 polymer ?
#
loop_
_entity_poly.entity_id
_entity_poly.type
_entity_poly.pdbx_seq_one_letter_code
_entity_poly.pdbx_strand_id
1 'polypeptide(L)'
;MQVNSYIEDLIQDAVRRQEELAGDPDRIRAALPERAARKVRVDRTWRLAAVGAAACVAAAVAVPTVVLRDSEGGSGPAASPTASSTASPAPRAGTFPLRFRPTWLPPGLPERSRSIPLTTGPDAKASTVQTWSTGPVSGPNLSLTAYRSLEDSEAPLPPNVVEAPGGSTSPRLRDVDINGKAGRYDGDSVVWRVDSETRLLLTASGLGLSEDDLLRVARSVRPDDTRLHVPLRVDRLPAGVAPQFATVDGESPTSWEASIFAERTWAAYVSVRVGTVDHGAAGEAVTIGGRAAHLAELDGDTSTQGGYRTDWRLTVDLGDGRRLTVYGGSGLESSAPALTREDMIGIGEQVEVDPNPDLGWLGG
;
A
#
# COMPACT_ATOMS: atom_id res chain seq x y z
N MET A 1 -22.54 39.55 9.32
CA MET A 1 -23.26 39.06 8.13
C MET A 1 -22.46 39.20 6.82
N GLN A 2 -21.31 39.89 6.77
CA GLN A 2 -20.48 40.06 5.56
C GLN A 2 -19.50 38.90 5.24
N VAL A 3 -19.24 37.99 6.18
CA VAL A 3 -18.25 36.91 6.00
C VAL A 3 -18.73 35.81 5.03
N ASN A 4 -20.05 35.57 4.95
CA ASN A 4 -20.59 34.53 4.05
C ASN A 4 -20.49 34.93 2.56
N SER A 5 -20.66 36.21 2.22
CA SER A 5 -20.54 36.68 0.82
C SER A 5 -19.11 36.52 0.29
N TYR A 6 -18.10 36.77 1.12
CA TYR A 6 -16.70 36.61 0.71
C TYR A 6 -16.32 35.15 0.41
N ILE A 7 -16.84 34.20 1.18
CA ILE A 7 -16.59 32.77 0.94
C ILE A 7 -17.31 32.30 -0.32
N GLU A 8 -18.54 32.77 -0.54
CA GLU A 8 -19.33 32.42 -1.72
C GLU A 8 -18.69 32.97 -3.01
N ASP A 9 -18.15 34.19 -2.98
CA ASP A 9 -17.40 34.79 -4.09
C ASP A 9 -16.11 34.02 -4.39
N LEU A 10 -15.36 33.60 -3.36
CA LEU A 10 -14.15 32.77 -3.51
C LEU A 10 -14.46 31.40 -4.14
N ILE A 11 -15.58 30.78 -3.74
CA ILE A 11 -16.02 29.51 -4.32
C ILE A 11 -16.41 29.71 -5.80
N GLN A 12 -17.17 30.77 -6.11
CA GLN A 12 -17.56 31.05 -7.50
C GLN A 12 -16.37 31.35 -8.41
N ASP A 13 -15.38 32.10 -7.93
CA ASP A 13 -14.17 32.38 -8.70
C ASP A 13 -13.29 31.13 -8.88
N ALA A 14 -13.21 30.26 -7.86
CA ALA A 14 -12.51 28.98 -7.97
C ALA A 14 -13.18 28.05 -8.99
N VAL A 15 -14.52 27.96 -8.98
CA VAL A 15 -15.29 27.16 -9.95
C VAL A 15 -15.12 27.71 -11.36
N ARG A 16 -15.23 29.02 -11.57
CA ARG A 16 -15.06 29.65 -12.88
C ARG A 16 -13.65 29.40 -13.45
N ARG A 17 -12.64 29.46 -12.60
CA ARG A 17 -11.25 29.16 -12.99
C ARG A 17 -11.05 27.69 -13.33
N GLN A 18 -11.75 26.78 -12.66
CA GLN A 18 -11.77 25.36 -13.04
C GLN A 18 -12.49 25.11 -14.36
N GLU A 19 -13.58 25.82 -14.64
CA GLU A 19 -14.30 25.73 -15.92
C GLU A 19 -13.45 26.25 -17.09
N GLU A 20 -12.69 27.34 -16.89
CA GLU A 20 -11.75 27.86 -17.90
C GLU A 20 -10.58 26.90 -18.16
N LEU A 21 -10.17 26.12 -17.17
CA LEU A 21 -9.08 25.13 -17.28
C LEU A 21 -9.58 23.74 -17.73
N ALA A 22 -10.87 23.46 -17.62
CA ALA A 22 -11.45 22.21 -18.06
C ALA A 22 -11.38 22.14 -19.60
N GLY A 23 -10.51 21.26 -20.11
CA GLY A 23 -10.40 21.02 -21.55
C GLY A 23 -11.74 20.62 -22.16
N ASP A 24 -11.89 20.89 -23.46
CA ASP A 24 -13.10 20.62 -24.25
C ASP A 24 -13.78 19.27 -23.86
N PRO A 25 -15.01 19.30 -23.31
CA PRO A 25 -15.68 18.11 -22.83
C PRO A 25 -15.89 17.06 -23.92
N ASP A 26 -16.01 17.46 -25.19
CA ASP A 26 -16.14 16.51 -26.29
C ASP A 26 -14.81 15.82 -26.60
N ARG A 27 -13.68 16.51 -26.42
CA ARG A 27 -12.34 15.91 -26.47
C ARG A 27 -12.13 14.90 -25.34
N ILE A 28 -12.62 15.21 -24.13
CA ILE A 28 -12.54 14.29 -22.99
C ILE A 28 -13.41 13.05 -23.23
N ARG A 29 -14.67 13.24 -23.69
CA ARG A 29 -15.58 12.13 -24.04
C ARG A 29 -15.00 11.25 -25.16
N ALA A 30 -14.35 11.84 -26.16
CA ALA A 30 -13.70 11.10 -27.23
C ALA A 30 -12.48 10.28 -26.74
N ALA A 31 -11.75 10.77 -25.73
CA ALA A 31 -10.56 10.09 -25.20
C ALA A 31 -10.86 8.98 -24.17
N LEU A 32 -12.05 8.99 -23.56
CA LEU A 32 -12.43 8.02 -22.52
C LEU A 32 -12.48 6.56 -23.05
N PRO A 33 -13.09 6.25 -24.20
CA PRO A 33 -13.09 4.90 -24.76
C PRO A 33 -11.68 4.37 -25.04
N GLU A 34 -10.77 5.23 -25.52
CA GLU A 34 -9.38 4.85 -25.79
C GLU A 34 -8.62 4.53 -24.50
N ARG A 35 -8.80 5.33 -23.45
CA ARG A 35 -8.20 5.08 -22.12
C ARG A 35 -8.74 3.81 -21.48
N ALA A 36 -10.05 3.59 -21.54
CA ALA A 36 -10.68 2.36 -21.05
C ALA A 36 -10.17 1.12 -21.81
N ALA A 37 -10.11 1.20 -23.14
CA ALA A 37 -9.61 0.12 -23.99
C ALA A 37 -8.10 -0.14 -23.80
N ARG A 38 -7.31 0.90 -23.46
CA ARG A 38 -5.88 0.75 -23.13
C ARG A 38 -5.70 0.07 -21.78
N LYS A 39 -6.47 0.45 -20.75
CA LYS A 39 -6.43 -0.19 -19.42
C LYS A 39 -6.78 -1.68 -19.49
N VAL A 40 -7.86 -2.04 -20.19
CA VAL A 40 -8.26 -3.44 -20.40
C VAL A 40 -7.18 -4.23 -21.15
N ARG A 41 -6.50 -3.61 -22.13
CA ARG A 41 -5.39 -4.26 -22.84
C ARG A 41 -4.23 -4.53 -21.90
N VAL A 42 -3.76 -3.53 -21.14
CA VAL A 42 -2.66 -3.68 -20.17
C VAL A 42 -2.97 -4.80 -19.18
N ASP A 43 -4.16 -4.80 -18.56
CA ASP A 43 -4.57 -5.84 -17.60
C ASP A 43 -4.58 -7.25 -18.24
N ARG A 44 -4.98 -7.35 -19.51
CA ARG A 44 -5.00 -8.63 -20.24
C ARG A 44 -3.60 -9.11 -20.63
N THR A 45 -2.69 -8.21 -21.02
CA THR A 45 -1.30 -8.59 -21.35
C THR A 45 -0.55 -9.06 -20.11
N TRP A 46 -0.76 -8.42 -18.96
CA TRP A 46 -0.17 -8.85 -17.69
C TRP A 46 -0.66 -10.24 -17.26
N ARG A 47 -1.95 -10.55 -17.46
CA ARG A 47 -2.51 -11.89 -17.18
C ARG A 47 -1.98 -12.99 -18.12
N LEU A 48 -1.60 -12.65 -19.35
CA LEU A 48 -1.05 -13.62 -20.31
C LEU A 48 0.47 -13.80 -20.15
N ALA A 49 1.21 -12.77 -19.74
CA ALA A 49 2.64 -12.88 -19.45
C ALA A 49 2.93 -13.84 -18.27
N ALA A 50 2.02 -13.94 -17.30
CA ALA A 50 2.12 -14.85 -16.17
C ALA A 50 2.02 -16.35 -16.54
N VAL A 51 1.50 -16.70 -17.72
CA VAL A 51 1.30 -18.10 -18.15
C VAL A 51 2.45 -18.62 -19.04
N GLY A 52 3.37 -17.74 -19.48
CA GLY A 52 4.36 -18.06 -20.51
C GLY A 52 5.84 -18.06 -20.07
N ALA A 53 6.16 -18.07 -18.78
CA ALA A 53 7.54 -18.00 -18.28
C ALA A 53 8.02 -19.31 -17.64
N ALA A 54 7.69 -20.46 -18.24
CA ALA A 54 8.17 -21.77 -17.83
C ALA A 54 8.80 -22.51 -19.01
N ALA A 55 9.82 -21.93 -19.64
CA ALA A 55 10.72 -22.67 -20.53
C ALA A 55 12.06 -21.92 -20.70
N CYS A 56 13.14 -22.61 -20.33
CA CYS A 56 14.55 -22.33 -20.65
C CYS A 56 15.21 -21.16 -19.89
N VAL A 57 16.22 -21.46 -19.05
CA VAL A 57 17.63 -21.54 -19.46
C VAL A 57 18.41 -22.36 -18.42
N ALA A 58 18.95 -23.49 -18.87
CA ALA A 58 20.12 -24.11 -18.27
C ALA A 58 21.35 -23.57 -19.02
N ALA A 59 22.24 -22.88 -18.33
CA ALA A 59 23.60 -22.65 -18.80
C ALA A 59 24.51 -22.37 -17.59
N ALA A 60 25.39 -23.34 -17.34
CA ALA A 60 26.50 -23.22 -16.40
C ALA A 60 27.52 -22.21 -16.92
N VAL A 61 28.00 -21.31 -16.06
CA VAL A 61 29.27 -20.62 -16.24
C VAL A 61 30.02 -20.64 -14.91
N ALA A 62 31.07 -21.45 -14.86
CA ALA A 62 32.10 -21.39 -13.85
C ALA A 62 33.17 -20.39 -14.32
N VAL A 63 33.54 -19.42 -13.48
CA VAL A 63 34.83 -18.72 -13.59
C VAL A 63 35.37 -18.40 -12.18
N PRO A 64 36.64 -18.72 -11.89
CA PRO A 64 37.31 -18.41 -10.62
C PRO A 64 37.92 -17.01 -10.64
N THR A 65 38.18 -16.39 -9.49
CA THR A 65 39.34 -15.47 -9.27
C THR A 65 39.40 -15.06 -7.79
N VAL A 66 40.43 -15.48 -7.05
CA VAL A 66 41.77 -14.86 -6.84
C VAL A 66 41.74 -13.75 -5.79
N VAL A 67 42.34 -14.12 -4.64
CA VAL A 67 42.81 -13.27 -3.55
C VAL A 67 43.99 -12.43 -4.05
N LEU A 68 43.98 -11.12 -3.80
CA LEU A 68 45.19 -10.30 -3.78
C LEU A 68 45.10 -9.23 -2.70
N ARG A 69 46.19 -9.18 -1.93
CA ARG A 69 46.49 -8.40 -0.74
C ARG A 69 47.17 -7.07 -1.12
N ASP A 70 46.99 -6.11 -0.23
CA ASP A 70 47.85 -4.97 0.14
C ASP A 70 48.24 -3.89 -0.89
N SER A 71 47.94 -2.64 -0.51
CA SER A 71 48.80 -1.48 -0.78
C SER A 71 48.59 -0.43 0.31
N GLU A 72 49.67 -0.20 1.05
CA GLU A 72 49.89 0.90 1.98
C GLU A 72 50.02 2.25 1.26
N GLY A 73 49.72 3.35 1.96
CA GLY A 73 50.41 4.63 1.78
C GLY A 73 49.71 5.65 0.87
N GLY A 74 48.98 6.59 1.49
CA GLY A 74 48.50 7.78 0.79
C GLY A 74 47.87 8.81 1.72
N SER A 75 48.69 9.68 2.30
CA SER A 75 48.27 10.89 3.02
C SER A 75 47.62 11.90 2.06
N GLY A 76 46.40 12.36 2.36
CA GLY A 76 45.66 13.38 1.58
C GLY A 76 44.51 14.02 2.39
N PRO A 77 44.03 15.22 2.01
CA PRO A 77 43.86 16.37 2.92
C PRO A 77 42.48 16.55 3.58
N ALA A 78 42.46 17.52 4.50
CA ALA A 78 41.39 17.97 5.39
C ALA A 78 39.95 17.89 4.84
N ALA A 79 39.12 17.14 5.56
CA ALA A 79 37.69 17.03 5.35
C ALA A 79 36.94 18.27 5.85
N SER A 80 36.17 18.89 4.97
CA SER A 80 35.11 19.84 5.33
C SER A 80 34.03 19.14 6.16
N PRO A 81 33.42 19.81 7.16
CA PRO A 81 32.41 19.20 8.01
C PRO A 81 31.14 18.91 7.19
N THR A 82 30.95 17.63 6.86
CA THR A 82 29.71 17.11 6.29
C THR A 82 28.60 17.29 7.33
N ALA A 83 27.60 18.11 7.03
CA ALA A 83 26.42 18.26 7.87
C ALA A 83 25.79 16.87 8.08
N SER A 84 25.79 16.39 9.33
CA SER A 84 25.12 15.16 9.71
C SER A 84 23.63 15.31 9.44
N SER A 85 23.17 14.68 8.36
CA SER A 85 21.75 14.51 8.09
C SER A 85 21.14 13.73 9.27
N THR A 86 20.40 14.41 10.14
CA THR A 86 19.58 13.82 11.19
C THR A 86 18.42 13.09 10.53
N ALA A 87 18.68 11.87 10.07
CA ALA A 87 17.65 10.93 9.67
C ALA A 87 16.81 10.58 10.91
N SER A 88 15.50 10.71 10.81
CA SER A 88 14.58 10.27 11.86
C SER A 88 14.71 8.74 12.02
N PRO A 89 14.80 8.20 13.25
CA PRO A 89 14.92 6.77 13.45
C PRO A 89 13.68 6.05 12.89
N ALA A 90 13.92 5.09 12.02
CA ALA A 90 12.88 4.27 11.43
C ALA A 90 12.18 3.35 12.44
N PRO A 91 10.94 2.90 12.14
CA PRO A 91 10.29 1.88 12.94
C PRO A 91 11.10 0.57 12.89
N ARG A 92 11.37 0.02 14.08
CA ARG A 92 11.99 -1.32 14.21
C ARG A 92 11.07 -2.36 13.58
N ALA A 93 11.66 -3.45 13.06
CA ALA A 93 10.93 -4.68 12.74
C ALA A 93 10.10 -5.02 13.98
N GLY A 94 8.79 -5.04 13.79
CA GLY A 94 7.85 -4.89 14.87
C GLY A 94 6.77 -5.94 14.81
N THR A 95 6.38 -6.40 15.98
CA THR A 95 5.17 -7.20 16.14
C THR A 95 4.04 -6.28 16.59
N PHE A 96 2.98 -6.19 15.81
CA PHE A 96 1.90 -5.23 16.03
C PHE A 96 0.58 -5.94 16.33
N PRO A 97 -0.20 -5.49 17.33
CA PRO A 97 -1.44 -6.17 17.68
C PRO A 97 -2.51 -6.01 16.59
N LEU A 98 -3.18 -7.11 16.23
CA LEU A 98 -4.32 -7.05 15.30
C LEU A 98 -5.60 -6.53 15.96
N ARG A 99 -5.68 -6.63 17.29
CA ARG A 99 -6.74 -6.14 18.19
C ARG A 99 -8.08 -6.85 18.08
N PHE A 100 -8.54 -7.19 16.88
CA PHE A 100 -9.85 -7.80 16.67
C PHE A 100 -9.80 -8.88 15.59
N ARG A 101 -10.62 -9.91 15.74
CA ARG A 101 -10.78 -10.96 14.72
C ARG A 101 -12.20 -11.55 14.75
N PRO A 102 -12.81 -11.87 13.61
CA PRO A 102 -14.05 -12.65 13.58
C PRO A 102 -13.80 -14.08 14.04
N THR A 103 -14.62 -14.60 14.96
CA THR A 103 -14.58 -16.01 15.36
C THR A 103 -15.44 -16.91 14.49
N TRP A 104 -16.21 -16.33 13.56
CA TRP A 104 -16.98 -17.04 12.56
C TRP A 104 -16.92 -16.30 11.22
N LEU A 105 -16.66 -17.05 10.17
CA LEU A 105 -16.66 -16.62 8.77
C LEU A 105 -17.45 -17.61 7.93
N PRO A 106 -18.10 -17.16 6.83
CA PRO A 106 -18.56 -18.06 5.80
C PRO A 106 -17.43 -18.97 5.30
N PRO A 107 -17.71 -20.25 4.98
CA PRO A 107 -16.70 -21.17 4.48
C PRO A 107 -16.08 -20.67 3.16
N GLY A 108 -14.81 -20.98 2.94
CA GLY A 108 -14.09 -20.63 1.71
C GLY A 108 -13.52 -19.20 1.69
N LEU A 109 -13.50 -18.49 2.81
CA LEU A 109 -12.87 -17.18 2.98
C LEU A 109 -11.57 -17.30 3.78
N PRO A 110 -10.47 -17.81 3.20
CA PRO A 110 -9.18 -17.79 3.86
C PRO A 110 -8.67 -16.36 4.02
N GLU A 111 -7.84 -16.15 5.05
CA GLU A 111 -7.19 -14.85 5.26
C GLU A 111 -6.11 -14.64 4.20
N ARG A 112 -6.11 -13.46 3.57
CA ARG A 112 -5.22 -13.12 2.44
C ARG A 112 -4.34 -11.91 2.70
N SER A 113 -4.71 -11.05 3.64
CA SER A 113 -3.97 -9.83 3.91
C SER A 113 -4.17 -9.33 5.33
N ARG A 114 -3.09 -8.81 5.91
CA ARG A 114 -3.07 -8.03 7.15
C ARG A 114 -2.35 -6.72 6.85
N SER A 115 -2.95 -5.60 7.23
CA SER A 115 -2.32 -4.29 7.17
C SER A 115 -2.39 -3.60 8.52
N ILE A 116 -1.31 -2.92 8.89
CA ILE A 116 -1.18 -2.20 10.15
C ILE A 116 -0.68 -0.78 9.89
N PRO A 117 -1.09 0.19 10.72
CA PRO A 117 -0.53 1.52 10.68
C PRO A 117 0.86 1.53 11.33
N LEU A 118 1.81 2.24 10.72
CA LEU A 118 3.14 2.51 11.27
C LEU A 118 3.26 3.92 11.86
N THR A 119 2.37 4.85 11.48
CA THR A 119 2.29 6.16 12.12
C THR A 119 1.51 6.12 13.43
N THR A 120 1.99 6.85 14.44
CA THR A 120 1.36 6.95 15.77
C THR A 120 0.89 8.37 16.11
N GLY A 121 0.81 9.25 15.10
CA GLY A 121 0.38 10.64 15.28
C GLY A 121 -1.13 10.80 15.47
N PRO A 122 -1.59 11.91 16.07
CA PRO A 122 -3.02 12.22 16.22
C PRO A 122 -3.74 12.37 14.87
N ASP A 123 -3.03 12.75 13.81
CA ASP A 123 -3.62 12.84 12.46
C ASP A 123 -3.61 11.51 11.71
N ALA A 124 -3.00 10.46 12.29
CA ALA A 124 -3.00 9.15 11.68
C ALA A 124 -4.42 8.58 11.75
N LYS A 125 -5.09 8.48 10.59
CA LYS A 125 -6.26 7.60 10.38
C LYS A 125 -5.81 6.14 10.43
N ALA A 126 -5.10 5.79 11.49
CA ALA A 126 -4.41 4.54 11.70
C ALA A 126 -5.45 3.44 11.84
N SER A 127 -5.45 2.52 10.89
CA SER A 127 -6.38 1.42 10.87
C SER A 127 -5.68 0.09 10.68
N THR A 128 -5.97 -0.87 11.55
CA THR A 128 -5.62 -2.26 11.28
C THR A 128 -6.66 -2.83 10.33
N VAL A 129 -6.22 -3.47 9.26
CA VAL A 129 -7.09 -4.11 8.25
C VAL A 129 -6.76 -5.59 8.17
N GLN A 130 -7.78 -6.45 8.20
CA GLN A 130 -7.67 -7.86 7.85
C GLN A 130 -8.62 -8.17 6.71
N THR A 131 -8.14 -8.89 5.69
CA THR A 131 -8.92 -9.21 4.50
C THR A 131 -8.98 -10.71 4.27
N TRP A 132 -10.18 -11.22 4.04
CA TRP A 132 -10.47 -12.59 3.64
C TRP A 132 -11.07 -12.60 2.23
N SER A 133 -10.60 -13.51 1.37
CA SER A 133 -11.04 -13.57 -0.03
C SER A 133 -10.95 -14.99 -0.59
N THR A 134 -11.91 -15.33 -1.45
CA THR A 134 -11.93 -16.58 -2.21
C THR A 134 -10.84 -16.62 -3.30
N GLY A 135 -10.29 -15.47 -3.67
CA GLY A 135 -9.25 -15.32 -4.69
C GLY A 135 -8.21 -14.27 -4.30
N PRO A 136 -7.61 -13.58 -5.28
CA PRO A 136 -6.70 -12.47 -5.03
C PRO A 136 -7.35 -11.36 -4.20
N VAL A 137 -6.56 -10.62 -3.43
CA VAL A 137 -7.03 -9.53 -2.55
C VAL A 137 -7.78 -8.42 -3.32
N SER A 138 -7.43 -8.18 -4.59
CA SER A 138 -8.07 -7.18 -5.45
C SER A 138 -9.46 -7.58 -5.96
N GLY A 139 -9.89 -8.83 -5.72
CA GLY A 139 -11.22 -9.33 -6.08
C GLY A 139 -12.27 -9.12 -4.99
N PRO A 140 -13.43 -9.81 -5.11
CA PRO A 140 -14.43 -9.90 -4.06
C PRO A 140 -13.82 -10.30 -2.72
N ASN A 141 -14.06 -9.51 -1.67
CA ASN A 141 -13.42 -9.74 -0.37
C ASN A 141 -14.30 -9.29 0.80
N LEU A 142 -13.97 -9.82 1.96
CA LEU A 142 -14.46 -9.38 3.26
C LEU A 142 -13.29 -8.67 3.96
N SER A 143 -13.48 -7.44 4.39
CA SER A 143 -12.47 -6.65 5.10
C SER A 143 -12.99 -6.20 6.45
N LEU A 144 -12.21 -6.45 7.51
CA LEU A 144 -12.44 -5.90 8.84
C LEU A 144 -11.39 -4.81 9.09
N THR A 145 -11.86 -3.59 9.31
CA THR A 145 -11.02 -2.45 9.62
C THR A 145 -11.31 -1.93 11.03
N ALA A 146 -10.26 -1.76 11.84
CA ALA A 146 -10.33 -1.21 13.18
C ALA A 146 -9.67 0.17 13.23
N TYR A 147 -10.45 1.21 13.50
CA TYR A 147 -9.98 2.60 13.58
C TYR A 147 -9.96 3.09 15.02
N ARG A 148 -8.98 3.94 15.34
CA ARG A 148 -9.05 4.80 16.52
C ARG A 148 -9.90 6.03 16.19
N SER A 149 -11.07 6.15 16.82
CA SER A 149 -11.91 7.33 16.71
C SER A 149 -11.35 8.39 17.66
N LEU A 150 -10.55 9.32 17.13
CA LEU A 150 -10.33 10.58 17.84
C LEU A 150 -11.62 11.41 17.75
N GLU A 151 -11.94 12.08 18.85
CA GLU A 151 -13.25 12.63 19.22
C GLU A 151 -13.99 13.37 18.08
N ASP A 152 -15.32 13.18 18.05
CA ASP A 152 -16.35 13.92 17.30
C ASP A 152 -16.27 14.08 15.78
N SER A 153 -15.24 13.56 15.11
CA SER A 153 -15.35 13.36 13.66
C SER A 153 -16.43 12.30 13.37
N GLU A 154 -17.42 12.67 12.56
CA GLU A 154 -18.35 11.72 11.95
C GLU A 154 -17.54 10.52 11.45
N ALA A 155 -18.08 9.31 11.64
CA ALA A 155 -17.40 8.12 11.11
C ALA A 155 -17.02 8.42 9.67
N PRO A 156 -15.78 8.11 9.21
CA PRO A 156 -15.54 8.13 7.78
C PRO A 156 -16.66 7.29 7.21
N LEU A 157 -17.59 7.95 6.50
CA LEU A 157 -18.63 7.26 5.79
C LEU A 157 -17.86 6.25 4.93
N PRO A 158 -18.34 4.98 4.85
CA PRO A 158 -17.73 4.00 3.96
C PRO A 158 -17.45 4.73 2.64
N PRO A 159 -16.20 4.67 2.13
CA PRO A 159 -15.70 5.61 1.12
C PRO A 159 -16.79 5.78 0.09
N ASN A 160 -17.40 6.97 0.05
CA ASN A 160 -18.54 7.23 -0.82
C ASN A 160 -18.08 6.76 -2.19
N VAL A 161 -18.67 5.66 -2.69
CA VAL A 161 -18.38 5.16 -4.03
C VAL A 161 -18.72 6.35 -4.90
N VAL A 162 -17.68 7.03 -5.41
CA VAL A 162 -17.83 8.27 -6.17
C VAL A 162 -18.82 7.95 -7.26
N GLU A 163 -20.04 8.46 -7.10
CA GLU A 163 -21.19 8.01 -7.85
C GLU A 163 -20.90 8.26 -9.31
N ALA A 164 -21.01 7.22 -10.14
CA ALA A 164 -21.11 7.44 -11.57
C ALA A 164 -22.29 8.42 -11.80
N PRO A 165 -22.12 9.47 -12.63
CA PRO A 165 -23.13 10.50 -12.79
C PRO A 165 -24.40 9.87 -13.39
N GLY A 166 -25.41 9.64 -12.55
CA GLY A 166 -26.62 8.93 -12.95
C GLY A 166 -27.32 8.14 -11.83
N GLY A 167 -27.50 8.75 -10.66
CA GLY A 167 -28.58 8.40 -9.72
C GLY A 167 -28.60 6.98 -9.17
N SER A 168 -27.83 6.75 -8.11
CA SER A 168 -28.22 5.76 -7.10
C SER A 168 -28.64 6.53 -5.86
N THR A 169 -29.87 6.32 -5.38
CA THR A 169 -30.23 6.77 -4.04
C THR A 169 -29.26 6.11 -3.07
N SER A 170 -28.39 6.89 -2.42
CA SER A 170 -27.46 6.36 -1.43
C SER A 170 -28.24 5.42 -0.50
N PRO A 171 -27.81 4.16 -0.33
CA PRO A 171 -28.58 3.20 0.44
C PRO A 171 -28.86 3.79 1.81
N ARG A 172 -30.13 3.77 2.23
CA ARG A 172 -30.53 4.35 3.51
C ARG A 172 -29.81 3.60 4.62
N LEU A 173 -28.88 4.28 5.28
CA LEU A 173 -28.21 3.77 6.48
C LEU A 173 -29.26 3.28 7.47
N ARG A 174 -29.26 1.99 7.76
CA ARG A 174 -30.20 1.36 8.68
C ARG A 174 -29.50 1.04 10.00
N ASP A 175 -30.15 1.37 11.11
CA ASP A 175 -29.68 0.99 12.45
C ASP A 175 -29.72 -0.53 12.66
N VAL A 176 -28.67 -1.08 13.24
CA VAL A 176 -28.52 -2.51 13.58
C VAL A 176 -27.91 -2.69 14.97
N ASP A 177 -28.19 -3.83 15.59
CA ASP A 177 -27.56 -4.24 16.85
C ASP A 177 -26.44 -5.27 16.60
N ILE A 178 -25.27 -4.99 17.14
CA ILE A 178 -24.08 -5.86 17.14
C ILE A 178 -23.72 -6.21 18.59
N ASN A 179 -24.37 -7.24 19.13
CA ASN A 179 -24.19 -7.71 20.52
C ASN A 179 -24.43 -6.63 21.57
N GLY A 180 -25.54 -5.89 21.47
CA GLY A 180 -25.87 -4.79 22.39
C GLY A 180 -25.15 -3.47 22.08
N LYS A 181 -24.43 -3.39 20.95
CA LYS A 181 -23.77 -2.17 20.46
C LYS A 181 -24.53 -1.66 19.24
N ALA A 182 -24.84 -0.36 19.24
CA ALA A 182 -25.45 0.29 18.09
C ALA A 182 -24.47 0.31 16.90
N GLY A 183 -24.95 -0.09 15.73
CA GLY A 183 -24.24 -0.04 14.45
C GLY A 183 -25.13 0.48 13.33
N ARG A 184 -24.51 0.73 12.18
CA ARG A 184 -25.17 1.14 10.93
C ARG A 184 -24.83 0.14 9.83
N TYR A 185 -25.81 -0.21 9.02
CA TYR A 185 -25.68 -1.07 7.84
C TYR A 185 -26.12 -0.31 6.59
N ASP A 186 -25.38 -0.45 5.49
CA ASP A 186 -25.63 0.24 4.22
C ASP A 186 -25.84 -0.71 3.03
N GLY A 187 -25.88 -2.02 3.26
CA GLY A 187 -26.07 -3.04 2.21
C GLY A 187 -24.88 -3.96 2.04
N ASP A 188 -23.66 -3.44 2.05
CA ASP A 188 -22.43 -4.23 1.91
C ASP A 188 -21.41 -3.97 3.02
N SER A 189 -21.70 -3.03 3.92
CA SER A 189 -20.89 -2.73 5.07
C SER A 189 -21.68 -2.56 6.36
N VAL A 190 -21.01 -2.83 7.48
CA VAL A 190 -21.51 -2.62 8.83
C VAL A 190 -20.46 -1.86 9.61
N VAL A 191 -20.83 -0.73 10.20
CA VAL A 191 -19.97 0.05 11.09
C VAL A 191 -20.57 0.09 12.49
N TRP A 192 -19.76 -0.15 13.52
CA TRP A 192 -20.20 -0.06 14.91
C TRP A 192 -19.07 0.39 15.84
N ARG A 193 -19.46 0.85 17.02
CA ARG A 193 -18.53 1.30 18.06
C ARG A 193 -18.38 0.20 19.11
N VAL A 194 -17.14 -0.23 19.35
CA VAL A 194 -16.85 -1.25 20.39
C VAL A 194 -16.79 -0.57 21.76
N ASP A 195 -16.04 0.53 21.83
CA ASP A 195 -15.82 1.39 23.01
C ASP A 195 -15.66 2.86 22.59
N SER A 196 -15.37 3.77 23.53
CA SER A 196 -15.26 5.20 23.24
C SER A 196 -14.16 5.56 22.22
N GLU A 197 -13.11 4.74 22.10
CA GLU A 197 -11.95 5.00 21.25
C GLU A 197 -11.93 4.15 19.98
N THR A 198 -12.70 3.07 19.91
CA THR A 198 -12.58 2.07 18.85
C THR A 198 -13.87 1.93 18.04
N ARG A 199 -13.74 2.12 16.73
CA ARG A 199 -14.78 1.80 15.75
C ARG A 199 -14.31 0.67 14.84
N LEU A 200 -15.23 -0.21 14.48
CA LEU A 200 -15.02 -1.27 13.52
C LEU A 200 -15.88 -1.02 12.28
N LEU A 201 -15.29 -1.26 11.12
CA LEU A 201 -15.97 -1.32 9.83
C LEU A 201 -15.75 -2.71 9.25
N LEU A 202 -16.83 -3.39 8.92
CA LEU A 202 -16.80 -4.65 8.19
C LEU A 202 -17.41 -4.41 6.80
N THR A 203 -16.69 -4.72 5.73
CA THR A 203 -17.15 -4.54 4.35
C THR A 203 -17.05 -5.86 3.59
N ALA A 204 -18.08 -6.20 2.80
CA ALA A 204 -18.14 -7.43 1.99
C ALA A 204 -18.25 -7.13 0.50
N SER A 205 -17.34 -6.31 -0.02
CA SER A 205 -17.35 -5.81 -1.40
C SER A 205 -17.36 -6.96 -2.41
N GLY A 206 -18.42 -7.03 -3.22
CA GLY A 206 -18.55 -7.97 -4.33
C GLY A 206 -18.72 -9.45 -3.94
N LEU A 207 -18.78 -9.79 -2.64
CA LEU A 207 -18.96 -11.18 -2.20
C LEU A 207 -20.41 -11.66 -2.32
N GLY A 208 -21.38 -10.74 -2.40
CA GLY A 208 -22.80 -11.08 -2.41
C GLY A 208 -23.26 -11.79 -1.13
N LEU A 209 -22.63 -11.47 0.01
CA LEU A 209 -23.09 -11.98 1.30
C LEU A 209 -24.50 -11.47 1.60
N SER A 210 -25.31 -12.33 2.21
CA SER A 210 -26.59 -11.90 2.75
C SER A 210 -26.39 -10.91 3.91
N GLU A 211 -27.40 -10.08 4.16
CA GLU A 211 -27.41 -9.21 5.35
C GLU A 211 -27.20 -10.03 6.64
N ASP A 212 -27.90 -11.17 6.75
CA ASP A 212 -27.82 -12.04 7.91
C ASP A 212 -26.40 -12.59 8.12
N ASP A 213 -25.71 -12.99 7.05
CA ASP A 213 -24.33 -13.47 7.15
C ASP A 213 -23.37 -12.34 7.51
N LEU A 214 -23.51 -11.16 6.91
CA LEU A 214 -22.64 -10.01 7.23
C LEU A 214 -22.81 -9.59 8.69
N LEU A 215 -24.05 -9.50 9.17
CA LEU A 215 -24.34 -9.20 10.58
C LEU A 215 -23.88 -10.32 11.51
N ARG A 216 -23.93 -11.59 11.07
CA ARG A 216 -23.39 -12.72 11.82
C ARG A 216 -21.87 -12.65 11.94
N VAL A 217 -21.14 -12.26 10.88
CA VAL A 217 -19.70 -11.99 10.96
C VAL A 217 -19.44 -10.84 11.92
N ALA A 218 -20.13 -9.71 11.79
CA ALA A 218 -19.93 -8.55 12.66
C ALA A 218 -20.13 -8.91 14.15
N ARG A 219 -21.18 -9.69 14.45
CA ARG A 219 -21.44 -10.21 15.82
C ARG A 219 -20.44 -11.28 16.27
N SER A 220 -19.67 -11.88 15.38
CA SER A 220 -18.62 -12.85 15.74
C SER A 220 -17.29 -12.20 16.08
N VAL A 221 -17.10 -10.90 15.82
CA VAL A 221 -15.84 -10.21 16.12
C VAL A 221 -15.56 -10.18 17.61
N ARG A 222 -14.34 -10.60 18.00
CA ARG A 222 -13.83 -10.60 19.37
C ARG A 222 -12.48 -9.89 19.44
N PRO A 223 -12.06 -9.43 20.63
CA PRO A 223 -10.67 -9.04 20.85
C PRO A 223 -9.72 -10.18 20.45
N ASP A 224 -8.59 -9.81 19.85
CA ASP A 224 -7.56 -10.73 19.38
C ASP A 224 -6.18 -10.27 19.87
N ASP A 225 -5.49 -11.18 20.54
CA ASP A 225 -4.13 -10.99 21.07
C ASP A 225 -3.05 -11.38 20.05
N THR A 226 -3.44 -11.91 18.89
CA THR A 226 -2.49 -12.16 17.81
C THR A 226 -1.82 -10.87 17.37
N ARG A 227 -0.58 -11.02 16.90
CA ARG A 227 0.24 -9.92 16.44
C ARG A 227 0.73 -10.22 15.03
N LEU A 228 0.70 -9.21 14.17
CA LEU A 228 1.35 -9.26 12.88
C LEU A 228 2.84 -9.04 13.06
N HIS A 229 3.64 -10.00 12.62
CA HIS A 229 5.07 -9.84 12.44
C HIS A 229 5.35 -9.32 11.02
N VAL A 230 5.90 -8.11 10.90
CA VAL A 230 6.26 -7.55 9.60
C VAL A 230 7.69 -8.00 9.23
N PRO A 231 7.89 -8.79 8.17
CA PRO A 231 9.19 -9.38 7.84
C PRO A 231 10.13 -8.42 7.11
N LEU A 232 9.93 -7.11 7.31
CA LEU A 232 10.62 -6.04 6.60
C LEU A 232 10.81 -4.85 7.54
N ARG A 233 11.99 -4.25 7.47
CA ARG A 233 12.34 -3.00 8.15
C ARG A 233 13.11 -2.10 7.19
N VAL A 234 12.85 -0.79 7.27
CA VAL A 234 13.47 0.22 6.40
C VAL A 234 14.11 1.26 7.29
N ASP A 235 15.43 1.19 7.51
CA ASP A 235 16.09 2.03 8.52
C ASP A 235 16.30 3.48 8.07
N ARG A 236 16.34 3.70 6.75
CA ARG A 236 16.57 5.00 6.16
C ARG A 236 15.50 5.29 5.11
N LEU A 237 14.83 6.42 5.30
CA LEU A 237 13.94 7.02 4.30
C LEU A 237 14.44 8.43 3.94
N PRO A 238 14.11 8.92 2.73
CA PRO A 238 14.40 10.30 2.34
C PRO A 238 13.76 11.30 3.31
N ALA A 239 14.36 12.49 3.44
CA ALA A 239 13.91 13.49 4.42
C ALA A 239 12.41 13.81 4.28
N GLY A 240 11.65 13.79 5.37
CA GLY A 240 10.21 14.06 5.35
C GLY A 240 9.34 12.96 4.74
N VAL A 241 9.90 11.83 4.30
CA VAL A 241 9.14 10.62 3.97
C VAL A 241 8.95 9.82 5.26
N ALA A 242 7.71 9.50 5.61
CA ALA A 242 7.36 8.77 6.81
C ALA A 242 6.60 7.47 6.48
N PRO A 243 6.91 6.34 7.12
CA PRO A 243 6.16 5.09 6.97
C PRO A 243 4.71 5.28 7.42
N GLN A 244 3.75 4.89 6.59
CA GLN A 244 2.32 5.00 6.89
C GLN A 244 1.72 3.68 7.33
N PHE A 245 1.98 2.61 6.57
CA PHE A 245 1.45 1.29 6.86
C PHE A 245 2.42 0.19 6.41
N ALA A 246 2.32 -0.95 7.09
CA ALA A 246 2.90 -2.20 6.65
C ALA A 246 1.78 -3.17 6.30
N THR A 247 1.96 -3.91 5.21
CA THR A 247 1.01 -4.93 4.75
C THR A 247 1.76 -6.23 4.55
N VAL A 248 1.15 -7.34 4.91
CA VAL A 248 1.55 -8.69 4.47
C VAL A 248 0.34 -9.28 3.78
N ASP A 249 0.50 -9.72 2.54
CA ASP A 249 -0.55 -10.31 1.75
C ASP A 249 -0.04 -11.44 0.86
N GLY A 250 -0.96 -12.31 0.44
CA GLY A 250 -0.60 -13.46 -0.37
C GLY A 250 -1.71 -14.50 -0.48
N GLU A 251 -1.49 -15.44 -1.40
CA GLU A 251 -2.36 -16.60 -1.55
C GLU A 251 -1.93 -17.76 -0.64
N SER A 252 -0.65 -17.84 -0.29
CA SER A 252 -0.11 -18.93 0.52
C SER A 252 1.24 -18.54 1.13
N PRO A 253 1.80 -19.34 2.04
CA PRO A 253 3.17 -19.14 2.54
C PRO A 253 4.25 -19.19 1.45
N THR A 254 3.96 -19.74 0.27
CA THR A 254 4.89 -19.78 -0.88
C THR A 254 4.61 -18.69 -1.91
N SER A 255 3.49 -17.99 -1.81
CA SER A 255 3.04 -16.93 -2.72
C SER A 255 2.57 -15.74 -1.89
N TRP A 256 3.52 -14.88 -1.50
CA TRP A 256 3.30 -13.79 -0.55
C TRP A 256 4.18 -12.58 -0.85
N GLU A 257 3.77 -11.44 -0.31
CA GLU A 257 4.50 -10.18 -0.31
C GLU A 257 4.23 -9.44 1.01
N ALA A 258 5.29 -8.89 1.59
CA ALA A 258 5.19 -7.88 2.62
C ALA A 258 5.64 -6.54 2.04
N SER A 259 4.97 -5.46 2.41
CA SER A 259 5.31 -4.12 1.97
C SER A 259 5.25 -3.12 3.11
N ILE A 260 6.13 -2.12 3.05
CA ILE A 260 6.05 -0.89 3.82
C ILE A 260 5.81 0.23 2.82
N PHE A 261 4.70 0.93 3.01
CA PHE A 261 4.41 2.16 2.28
C PHE A 261 4.79 3.35 3.15
N ALA A 262 5.55 4.27 2.56
CA ALA A 262 5.95 5.51 3.18
C ALA A 262 5.69 6.66 2.22
N GLU A 263 5.30 7.82 2.75
CA GLU A 263 5.02 8.99 1.93
C GLU A 263 5.49 10.28 2.61
N ARG A 264 5.74 11.28 1.77
CA ARG A 264 5.87 12.68 2.15
C ARG A 264 4.61 13.35 1.63
N THR A 265 3.65 13.63 2.52
CA THR A 265 2.34 14.28 2.30
C THR A 265 2.03 14.59 0.83
N TRP A 266 1.47 13.60 0.10
CA TRP A 266 1.02 13.72 -1.30
C TRP A 266 2.05 14.17 -2.35
N ALA A 267 3.32 14.32 -1.98
CA ALA A 267 4.36 14.86 -2.84
C ALA A 267 5.33 13.79 -3.35
N ALA A 268 5.66 12.81 -2.51
CA ALA A 268 6.48 11.68 -2.89
C ALA A 268 6.11 10.43 -2.08
N TYR A 269 6.36 9.25 -2.64
CA TYR A 269 6.16 8.00 -1.93
C TYR A 269 7.30 7.02 -2.19
N VAL A 270 7.46 6.11 -1.23
CA VAL A 270 8.33 4.95 -1.30
C VAL A 270 7.48 3.73 -0.93
N SER A 271 7.52 2.68 -1.74
CA SER A 271 6.96 1.37 -1.40
C SER A 271 8.09 0.35 -1.43
N VAL A 272 8.48 -0.13 -0.25
CA VAL A 272 9.47 -1.20 -0.11
C VAL A 272 8.70 -2.51 0.02
N ARG A 273 9.03 -3.50 -0.79
CA ARG A 273 8.34 -4.79 -0.84
C ARG A 273 9.32 -5.94 -0.76
N VAL A 274 8.95 -7.01 -0.08
CA VAL A 274 9.71 -8.26 -0.03
C VAL A 274 8.77 -9.45 -0.11
N GLY A 275 9.11 -10.45 -0.91
CA GLY A 275 8.24 -11.62 -1.05
C GLY A 275 8.70 -12.55 -2.16
N THR A 276 7.82 -13.45 -2.56
CA THR A 276 8.02 -14.38 -3.68
C THR A 276 7.40 -13.89 -4.99
N VAL A 277 6.71 -12.74 -4.96
CA VAL A 277 6.12 -12.12 -6.15
C VAL A 277 7.22 -11.53 -7.05
N ASP A 278 7.20 -11.90 -8.33
CA ASP A 278 8.11 -11.40 -9.34
C ASP A 278 7.59 -10.11 -9.99
N HIS A 279 8.25 -8.99 -9.69
CA HIS A 279 7.96 -7.68 -10.31
C HIS A 279 8.82 -7.34 -11.53
N GLY A 280 9.59 -8.32 -12.02
CA GLY A 280 10.56 -8.19 -13.09
C GLY A 280 11.91 -7.62 -12.62
N ALA A 281 12.96 -8.03 -13.33
CA ALA A 281 14.28 -7.41 -13.28
C ALA A 281 14.51 -6.68 -14.61
N ALA A 282 14.46 -5.35 -14.58
CA ALA A 282 14.75 -4.52 -15.73
C ALA A 282 15.54 -3.29 -15.27
N GLY A 283 16.31 -2.71 -16.19
CA GLY A 283 17.12 -1.53 -15.94
C GLY A 283 18.62 -1.82 -15.80
N GLU A 284 19.35 -0.82 -15.34
CA GLU A 284 20.79 -0.84 -15.12
C GLU A 284 21.14 -1.87 -14.04
N ALA A 285 22.17 -2.68 -14.27
CA ALA A 285 22.71 -3.57 -13.25
C ALA A 285 23.45 -2.75 -12.17
N VAL A 286 23.07 -2.95 -10.91
CA VAL A 286 23.68 -2.31 -9.74
C VAL A 286 23.94 -3.37 -8.66
N THR A 287 24.66 -3.00 -7.60
CA THR A 287 24.94 -3.88 -6.46
C THR A 287 24.38 -3.26 -5.19
N ILE A 288 23.61 -4.03 -4.42
CA ILE A 288 23.02 -3.59 -3.15
C ILE A 288 23.47 -4.55 -2.06
N GLY A 289 24.29 -4.07 -1.10
CA GLY A 289 24.80 -4.92 -0.01
C GLY A 289 25.54 -6.17 -0.50
N GLY A 290 26.25 -6.08 -1.64
CA GLY A 290 26.94 -7.21 -2.26
C GLY A 290 26.06 -8.16 -3.08
N ARG A 291 24.75 -7.88 -3.22
CA ARG A 291 23.81 -8.67 -4.03
C ARG A 291 23.57 -8.01 -5.38
N ALA A 292 23.34 -8.85 -6.40
CA ALA A 292 22.95 -8.39 -7.72
C ALA A 292 21.58 -7.72 -7.67
N ALA A 293 21.47 -6.58 -8.34
CA ALA A 293 20.26 -5.78 -8.38
C ALA A 293 20.10 -5.07 -9.73
N HIS A 294 18.89 -4.61 -10.00
CA HIS A 294 18.54 -3.85 -11.19
C HIS A 294 17.78 -2.59 -10.81
N LEU A 295 18.22 -1.45 -11.33
CA LEU A 295 17.56 -0.16 -11.14
C LEU A 295 17.02 0.34 -12.48
N ALA A 296 15.72 0.58 -12.54
CA ALA A 296 15.05 1.19 -13.69
C ALA A 296 14.45 2.54 -13.31
N GLU A 297 14.68 3.53 -14.16
CA GLU A 297 13.82 4.70 -14.30
C GLU A 297 12.60 4.29 -15.13
N LEU A 298 11.42 4.72 -14.71
CA LEU A 298 10.14 4.40 -15.34
C LEU A 298 9.52 5.68 -15.90
N ASP A 299 8.87 5.58 -17.06
CA ASP A 299 8.23 6.72 -17.73
C ASP A 299 6.99 7.28 -17.00
N GLY A 300 6.80 6.95 -15.72
CA GLY A 300 5.72 7.46 -14.88
C GLY A 300 4.34 6.86 -15.13
N ASP A 301 4.09 6.21 -16.27
CA ASP A 301 2.77 5.67 -16.63
C ASP A 301 2.29 4.50 -15.75
N THR A 302 3.14 3.99 -14.86
CA THR A 302 2.80 2.88 -13.97
C THR A 302 2.42 3.44 -12.60
N SER A 303 1.13 3.38 -12.23
CA SER A 303 0.68 3.67 -10.86
C SER A 303 0.69 2.38 -10.06
N THR A 304 1.69 2.21 -9.17
CA THR A 304 1.70 1.10 -8.20
C THR A 304 0.85 1.42 -6.97
N GLN A 305 0.65 2.72 -6.70
CA GLN A 305 -0.20 3.25 -5.64
C GLN A 305 -1.13 4.32 -6.23
N GLY A 306 -2.44 4.20 -5.95
CA GLY A 306 -3.45 5.15 -6.43
C GLY A 306 -3.09 6.59 -6.05
N GLY A 307 -3.13 7.50 -7.03
CA GLY A 307 -2.76 8.90 -6.83
C GLY A 307 -1.26 9.22 -6.98
N TYR A 308 -0.42 8.21 -7.17
CA TYR A 308 1.03 8.38 -7.33
C TYR A 308 1.53 7.87 -8.68
N ARG A 309 2.59 8.53 -9.16
CA ARG A 309 3.33 8.21 -10.37
C ARG A 309 4.61 7.46 -9.97
N THR A 310 4.85 6.26 -10.50
CA THR A 310 6.09 5.53 -10.19
C THR A 310 7.20 6.00 -11.12
N ASP A 311 8.26 6.57 -10.56
CA ASP A 311 9.38 7.11 -11.32
C ASP A 311 10.59 6.15 -11.30
N TRP A 312 10.73 5.36 -10.24
CA TRP A 312 11.86 4.43 -10.05
C TRP A 312 11.41 3.06 -9.56
N ARG A 313 12.14 2.02 -9.99
CA ARG A 313 12.05 0.66 -9.44
C ARG A 313 13.45 0.07 -9.27
N LEU A 314 13.78 -0.33 -8.05
CA LEU A 314 14.95 -1.14 -7.71
C LEU A 314 14.50 -2.56 -7.38
N THR A 315 15.09 -3.57 -8.00
CA THR A 315 14.85 -5.00 -7.69
C THR A 315 16.15 -5.64 -7.25
N VAL A 316 16.16 -6.33 -6.10
CA VAL A 316 17.33 -7.04 -5.55
C VAL A 316 16.96 -8.52 -5.39
N ASP A 317 17.83 -9.41 -5.88
CA ASP A 317 17.69 -10.85 -5.66
C ASP A 317 18.16 -11.20 -4.24
N LEU A 318 17.28 -11.77 -3.42
CA LEU A 318 17.57 -12.18 -2.05
C LEU A 318 17.93 -13.67 -1.95
N GLY A 319 17.86 -14.43 -3.05
CA GLY A 319 17.94 -15.88 -3.06
C GLY A 319 16.64 -16.57 -2.66
N ASP A 320 16.59 -17.89 -2.80
CA ASP A 320 15.46 -18.76 -2.43
C ASP A 320 14.12 -18.34 -3.06
N GLY A 321 14.17 -17.72 -4.25
CA GLY A 321 12.99 -17.19 -4.94
C GLY A 321 12.40 -15.93 -4.32
N ARG A 322 13.04 -15.34 -3.30
CA ARG A 322 12.62 -14.07 -2.70
C ARG A 322 13.28 -12.87 -3.37
N ARG A 323 12.55 -11.77 -3.46
CA ARG A 323 13.04 -10.50 -4.00
C ARG A 323 12.68 -9.35 -3.09
N LEU A 324 13.57 -8.36 -3.04
CA LEU A 324 13.28 -7.02 -2.53
C LEU A 324 12.97 -6.13 -3.73
N THR A 325 11.87 -5.40 -3.68
CA THR A 325 11.51 -4.40 -4.69
C THR A 325 11.24 -3.06 -4.01
N VAL A 326 11.93 -2.00 -4.42
CA VAL A 326 11.69 -0.64 -3.96
C VAL A 326 11.11 0.16 -5.11
N TYR A 327 9.91 0.68 -4.90
CA TYR A 327 9.30 1.67 -5.78
C TYR A 327 9.45 3.05 -5.17
N GLY A 328 9.78 4.02 -6.01
CA GLY A 328 9.83 5.41 -5.63
C GLY A 328 9.12 6.25 -6.68
N GLY A 329 8.41 7.29 -6.24
CA GLY A 329 7.96 8.28 -7.19
C GLY A 329 7.26 9.48 -6.57
N SER A 330 6.66 10.27 -7.46
CA SER A 330 6.01 11.53 -7.18
C SER A 330 4.51 11.40 -6.97
N GLY A 331 3.96 12.24 -6.10
CA GLY A 331 2.52 12.41 -5.94
C GLY A 331 1.98 13.58 -6.75
N LEU A 332 0.71 13.91 -6.55
CA LEU A 332 0.03 14.99 -7.28
C LEU A 332 0.61 16.38 -6.98
N GLU A 333 1.16 16.58 -5.77
CA GLU A 333 1.78 17.83 -5.36
C GLU A 333 3.29 17.78 -5.65
N SER A 334 3.67 17.98 -6.92
CA SER A 334 5.05 17.79 -7.41
C SER A 334 6.09 18.83 -6.95
N SER A 335 5.76 19.68 -5.98
CA SER A 335 6.68 20.74 -5.52
C SER A 335 7.84 20.21 -4.67
N ALA A 336 7.71 19.02 -4.09
CA ALA A 336 8.79 18.41 -3.34
C ALA A 336 9.87 17.85 -4.27
N PRO A 337 11.15 17.82 -3.84
CA PRO A 337 12.21 17.18 -4.61
C PRO A 337 11.85 15.72 -4.93
N ALA A 338 11.96 15.37 -6.21
CA ALA A 338 11.78 14.01 -6.68
C ALA A 338 12.78 13.06 -6.01
N LEU A 339 12.40 11.80 -5.88
CA LEU A 339 13.32 10.76 -5.43
C LEU A 339 14.42 10.56 -6.46
N THR A 340 15.64 10.41 -5.97
CA THR A 340 16.85 10.26 -6.78
C THR A 340 17.26 8.79 -6.89
N ARG A 341 18.13 8.50 -7.85
CA ARG A 341 18.82 7.20 -7.98
C ARG A 341 19.50 6.81 -6.66
N GLU A 342 20.18 7.77 -6.03
CA GLU A 342 20.89 7.58 -4.77
C GLU A 342 19.94 7.29 -3.60
N ASP A 343 18.74 7.88 -3.59
CA ASP A 343 17.71 7.54 -2.60
C ASP A 343 17.28 6.07 -2.75
N MET A 344 17.05 5.60 -3.97
CA MET A 344 16.63 4.22 -4.23
C MET A 344 17.67 3.20 -3.78
N ILE A 345 18.94 3.45 -4.13
CA ILE A 345 20.08 2.61 -3.71
C ILE A 345 20.21 2.65 -2.19
N GLY A 346 20.20 3.84 -1.60
CA GLY A 346 20.35 4.02 -0.15
C GLY A 346 19.22 3.38 0.65
N ILE A 347 17.99 3.35 0.13
CA ILE A 347 16.88 2.59 0.73
C ILE A 347 17.20 1.10 0.64
N GLY A 348 17.53 0.58 -0.55
CA GLY A 348 17.81 -0.85 -0.74
C GLY A 348 18.93 -1.39 0.15
N GLU A 349 19.97 -0.60 0.40
CA GLU A 349 21.09 -0.95 1.28
C GLU A 349 20.73 -0.99 2.77
N GLN A 350 19.66 -0.29 3.17
CA GLN A 350 19.24 -0.12 4.57
C GLN A 350 17.94 -0.89 4.87
N VAL A 351 17.56 -1.80 3.98
CA VAL A 351 16.45 -2.72 4.19
C VAL A 351 16.95 -3.96 4.91
N GLU A 352 16.30 -4.27 6.02
CA GLU A 352 16.46 -5.55 6.71
C GLU A 352 15.22 -6.42 6.46
N VAL A 353 15.48 -7.69 6.14
CA VAL A 353 14.46 -8.69 5.84
C VAL A 353 14.58 -9.79 6.88
N ASP A 354 13.46 -10.19 7.47
CA ASP A 354 13.44 -11.37 8.33
C ASP A 354 13.57 -12.63 7.46
N PRO A 355 14.60 -13.48 7.69
CA PRO A 355 14.72 -14.73 6.95
C PRO A 355 13.55 -15.69 7.16
N ASN A 356 12.83 -15.61 8.28
CA ASN A 356 11.77 -16.55 8.71
C ASN A 356 10.43 -15.83 8.97
N PRO A 357 9.74 -15.34 7.92
CA PRO A 357 8.45 -14.66 8.09
C PRO A 357 7.37 -15.60 8.67
N ASP A 358 6.54 -15.09 9.58
CA ASP A 358 5.35 -15.81 10.06
C ASP A 358 4.20 -15.68 9.04
N LEU A 359 4.04 -16.74 8.24
CA LEU A 359 3.07 -16.80 7.15
C LEU A 359 2.03 -17.91 7.35
N GLY A 360 2.02 -18.60 8.50
CA GLY A 360 1.17 -19.77 8.74
C GLY A 360 -0.33 -19.48 8.71
N TRP A 361 -0.72 -18.21 8.70
CA TRP A 361 -2.10 -17.74 8.62
C TRP A 361 -2.58 -17.44 7.19
N LEU A 362 -1.67 -17.31 6.20
CA LEU A 362 -2.03 -17.03 4.82
C LEU A 362 -2.63 -18.26 4.15
N GLY A 363 -3.84 -18.11 3.59
CA GLY A 363 -4.47 -19.17 2.81
C GLY A 363 -5.35 -20.16 3.61
N GLY A 364 -5.39 -20.05 4.94
CA GLY A 364 -6.30 -20.81 5.81
C GLY A 364 -5.73 -22.11 6.36
#